data_AF-A0AAU6FJI7-F1
#
_entry.id   AF-A0AAU6FJI7-F1
#
_cell.length_a   1.000
_cell.length_b   1.000
_cell.length_c   1.000
_cell.angle_alpha   90.00
_cell.angle_beta   90.00
_cell.angle_gamma   90.00
#
_symmetry.space_group_name_H-M   'P 1'
#
loop_
_entity.id
_entity.type
_entity.pdbx_description
1 polymer ?
#
loop_
_entity_poly.entity_id
_entity_poly.type
_entity_poly.pdbx_seq_one_letter_code
_entity_poly.pdbx_strand_id
1 'polypeptide(L)'
;MGRPTEVPEALGTPKTNSNGDQRSWASASGTLVVDISEPAWGLPAAPADAGAPGASDDGDGDVDGDGDVDGDGDVDVTVSAPAPAPAPAPTAAPGPAQEQTEPPPDPAADPDLDPTPGPTPRAPEVAHTAPARKLATGRRGPADPVKSLMHRHRDLCERAVDPLEIAAGLEAHGVTDRTAARYRHRDVFSLAEELFARVPGVAGEPVGASFAPARDIETRAAWSLRALLPGAACLASFIALRLTDGVLGGDARLAIGSGGALLAFLALALALRSGPLCADGRSSGAASLFGCWLLGYVLYGDALLHQVLSGGPEGPWDITPAPLLGLAVAVAPAAWCAHLFSVHAHRKLNGSRALEEFAAGVRPLLFAAVAFFLCVLGGLLYLAGLGIGGGGSAVGAAALGVLLLLARLLTVHGFPEPAATGLAAACAVEAAAPALVLAGRLPGLDAVARPVDALVAAGGTGAVPALACGAAALGLLTTATVALSRASAHTAA
;
A
#
# COMPACT_ATOMS: atom_id res chain seq x y z
N MET A 1 11.33 -17.68 -74.69
CA MET A 1 12.75 -17.93 -75.01
C MET A 1 13.44 -16.58 -75.03
N GLY A 2 14.44 -16.35 -74.16
CA GLY A 2 15.15 -15.07 -74.07
C GLY A 2 15.61 -14.77 -72.65
N ARG A 3 16.78 -15.29 -72.27
CA ARG A 3 17.52 -14.91 -71.05
C ARG A 3 18.45 -13.72 -71.36
N PRO A 4 18.88 -12.97 -70.31
CA PRO A 4 19.22 -11.56 -70.41
C PRO A 4 20.71 -11.23 -70.24
N THR A 5 21.04 -10.08 -70.80
CA THR A 5 21.98 -9.00 -70.39
C THR A 5 22.89 -9.18 -69.17
N GLU A 6 24.20 -8.99 -69.43
CA GLU A 6 25.20 -8.49 -68.48
C GLU A 6 25.71 -7.11 -68.96
N VAL A 7 25.81 -6.14 -68.04
CA VAL A 7 26.68 -4.94 -68.12
C VAL A 7 27.13 -4.59 -66.68
N PRO A 8 28.40 -4.20 -66.42
CA PRO A 8 28.99 -4.19 -65.08
C PRO A 8 29.12 -2.81 -64.40
N GLU A 9 29.36 -2.90 -63.08
CA GLU A 9 30.04 -2.02 -62.09
C GLU A 9 30.38 -0.53 -62.43
N ALA A 10 30.06 0.40 -61.50
CA ALA A 10 30.97 0.83 -60.42
C ALA A 10 30.56 2.15 -59.70
N LEU A 11 30.93 2.22 -58.41
CA LEU A 11 31.22 3.37 -57.53
C LEU A 11 30.11 4.13 -56.75
N GLY A 12 30.22 4.08 -55.41
CA GLY A 12 29.89 5.21 -54.53
C GLY A 12 29.16 4.88 -53.20
N THR A 13 29.91 4.64 -52.12
CA THR A 13 29.43 4.48 -50.72
C THR A 13 28.92 5.78 -50.07
N PRO A 14 28.18 5.71 -48.94
CA PRO A 14 28.85 5.87 -47.64
C PRO A 14 28.41 4.88 -46.54
N LYS A 15 29.34 4.66 -45.60
CA LYS A 15 29.32 3.71 -44.49
C LYS A 15 28.39 4.14 -43.34
N THR A 16 27.72 3.16 -42.76
CA THR A 16 27.11 3.19 -41.43
C THR A 16 28.18 2.89 -40.37
N ASN A 17 28.23 3.68 -39.28
CA ASN A 17 28.99 3.34 -38.07
C ASN A 17 28.00 3.28 -36.91
N SER A 18 27.75 2.06 -36.41
CA SER A 18 27.24 1.82 -35.06
C SER A 18 28.42 1.46 -34.14
N ASN A 19 28.56 2.20 -33.06
CA ASN A 19 29.31 1.84 -31.85
C ASN A 19 28.84 2.87 -30.80
N GLY A 20 28.30 2.56 -29.63
CA GLY A 20 28.46 1.36 -28.82
C GLY A 20 29.23 1.69 -27.55
N ASP A 21 28.83 2.71 -26.78
CA ASP A 21 29.44 3.05 -25.49
C ASP A 21 28.47 2.77 -24.33
N GLN A 22 28.51 1.53 -23.84
CA GLN A 22 28.14 1.17 -22.48
C GLN A 22 29.45 0.86 -21.73
N ARG A 23 29.89 1.74 -20.83
CA ARG A 23 30.82 1.45 -19.73
C ARG A 23 30.98 2.67 -18.83
N SER A 24 30.40 2.62 -17.64
CA SER A 24 30.94 3.24 -16.42
C SER A 24 29.90 3.04 -15.32
N TRP A 25 30.07 2.01 -14.49
CA TRP A 25 29.74 1.92 -13.05
C TRP A 25 30.02 0.45 -12.64
N ALA A 26 31.29 0.13 -12.38
CA ALA A 26 31.70 -1.14 -11.78
C ALA A 26 32.93 -0.92 -10.91
N SER A 27 32.70 -0.84 -9.59
CA SER A 27 33.62 -1.03 -8.44
C SER A 27 32.78 -0.66 -7.20
N ALA A 28 32.61 -1.41 -6.14
CA ALA A 28 33.24 -2.64 -5.69
C ALA A 28 32.29 -3.33 -4.69
N SER A 29 32.21 -4.66 -4.71
CA SER A 29 31.77 -5.46 -3.57
C SER A 29 32.42 -6.83 -3.71
N GLY A 30 33.44 -7.05 -2.88
CA GLY A 30 34.24 -8.27 -2.84
C GLY A 30 33.40 -9.46 -2.40
N THR A 31 33.54 -10.53 -3.16
CA THR A 31 32.93 -11.84 -2.96
C THR A 31 33.59 -12.54 -1.78
N LEU A 32 32.80 -12.94 -0.78
CA LEU A 32 33.21 -13.94 0.20
C LEU A 32 32.49 -15.23 -0.20
N VAL A 33 33.23 -16.10 -0.88
CA VAL A 33 32.81 -17.46 -1.26
C VAL A 33 32.86 -18.30 0.00
N VAL A 34 31.70 -18.75 0.49
CA VAL A 34 31.60 -19.84 1.44
C VAL A 34 31.23 -21.08 0.64
N ASP A 35 32.18 -22.01 0.61
CA ASP A 35 32.08 -23.35 0.06
C ASP A 35 31.14 -24.17 0.97
N ILE A 36 30.02 -24.64 0.43
CA ILE A 36 29.10 -25.56 1.12
C ILE A 36 29.14 -26.86 0.36
N SER A 37 29.94 -27.80 0.87
CA SER A 37 29.96 -29.19 0.46
C SER A 37 28.61 -29.87 0.75
N GLU A 38 28.05 -30.53 -0.25
CA GLU A 38 26.90 -31.43 -0.10
C GLU A 38 27.28 -32.67 0.72
N PRO A 39 26.48 -33.11 1.70
CA PRO A 39 26.54 -34.47 2.20
C PRO A 39 25.55 -35.36 1.44
N ALA A 40 26.10 -36.31 0.71
CA ALA A 40 25.40 -37.45 0.14
C ALA A 40 24.77 -38.31 1.25
N TRP A 41 23.44 -38.44 1.24
CA TRP A 41 22.73 -39.42 2.05
C TRP A 41 22.48 -40.68 1.23
N GLY A 42 23.24 -41.73 1.57
CA GLY A 42 23.06 -43.08 1.06
C GLY A 42 21.77 -43.73 1.58
N LEU A 43 21.07 -44.39 0.68
CA LEU A 43 20.02 -45.36 0.97
C LEU A 43 20.58 -46.56 1.74
N PRO A 44 19.79 -47.15 2.64
CA PRO A 44 19.82 -48.59 2.82
C PRO A 44 18.48 -49.27 2.47
N ALA A 45 18.65 -50.52 2.06
CA ALA A 45 17.72 -51.44 1.42
C ALA A 45 16.47 -51.83 2.23
N ALA A 46 15.47 -52.28 1.48
CA ALA A 46 14.32 -53.06 1.91
C ALA A 46 14.69 -54.41 2.53
N PRO A 47 13.74 -55.03 3.25
CA PRO A 47 13.51 -56.45 3.08
C PRO A 47 12.07 -56.78 2.65
N ALA A 48 11.98 -57.86 1.87
CA ALA A 48 10.81 -58.43 1.24
C ALA A 48 9.98 -59.34 2.17
N ASP A 49 8.71 -59.48 1.77
CA ASP A 49 7.83 -60.67 1.81
C ASP A 49 7.75 -61.55 3.06
N ALA A 50 6.53 -61.62 3.64
CA ALA A 50 5.94 -62.88 4.11
C ALA A 50 4.41 -62.79 4.33
N GLY A 51 3.64 -63.53 3.51
CA GLY A 51 2.57 -64.41 4.01
C GLY A 51 1.14 -63.88 4.17
N ALA A 52 0.30 -64.11 3.16
CA ALA A 52 -1.11 -64.52 3.35
C ALA A 52 -1.15 -66.06 3.51
N PRO A 53 -2.18 -66.69 4.15
CA PRO A 53 -3.44 -66.95 3.41
C PRO A 53 -4.75 -67.10 4.25
N GLY A 54 -5.89 -67.01 3.51
CA GLY A 54 -7.18 -67.68 3.76
C GLY A 54 -8.14 -67.05 4.79
N ALA A 55 -9.48 -67.13 4.73
CA ALA A 55 -10.56 -67.44 3.78
C ALA A 55 -11.80 -67.78 4.64
N SER A 56 -13.02 -67.33 4.24
CA SER A 56 -14.38 -67.80 4.67
C SER A 56 -14.73 -67.64 6.18
N ASP A 57 -15.97 -67.40 6.64
CA ASP A 57 -17.31 -67.55 6.08
C ASP A 57 -18.33 -66.79 6.96
N ASP A 58 -19.52 -66.57 6.39
CA ASP A 58 -20.88 -66.57 6.98
C ASP A 58 -21.32 -65.60 8.10
N GLY A 59 -22.52 -65.04 7.89
CA GLY A 59 -23.35 -64.49 8.97
C GLY A 59 -24.54 -63.64 8.50
N ASP A 60 -25.58 -64.30 7.99
CA ASP A 60 -26.95 -63.82 7.77
C ASP A 60 -27.54 -62.99 8.92
N GLY A 61 -28.50 -62.12 8.59
CA GLY A 61 -29.41 -61.51 9.54
C GLY A 61 -30.34 -60.45 8.95
N ASP A 62 -31.34 -60.89 8.18
CA ASP A 62 -32.58 -60.15 7.91
C ASP A 62 -33.29 -59.75 9.21
N VAL A 63 -34.00 -58.62 9.23
CA VAL A 63 -35.44 -58.51 9.60
C VAL A 63 -35.97 -57.11 9.23
N ASP A 64 -37.13 -57.17 8.59
CA ASP A 64 -38.03 -56.13 8.09
C ASP A 64 -38.54 -55.10 9.11
N GLY A 65 -39.11 -54.00 8.60
CA GLY A 65 -40.01 -53.15 9.37
C GLY A 65 -40.50 -51.89 8.65
N ASP A 66 -41.53 -52.05 7.82
CA ASP A 66 -42.38 -51.02 7.21
C ASP A 66 -42.89 -49.93 8.18
N GLY A 67 -43.18 -48.74 7.63
CA GLY A 67 -44.13 -47.80 8.24
C GLY A 67 -44.08 -46.36 7.74
N ASP A 68 -44.72 -46.08 6.59
CA ASP A 68 -45.25 -44.75 6.24
C ASP A 68 -46.31 -44.29 7.24
N VAL A 69 -46.38 -42.99 7.60
CA VAL A 69 -47.62 -42.18 7.78
C VAL A 69 -47.26 -40.68 7.85
N ASP A 70 -47.96 -39.91 7.01
CA ASP A 70 -48.08 -38.44 6.96
C ASP A 70 -48.56 -37.77 8.26
N GLY A 71 -48.24 -36.49 8.48
CA GLY A 71 -48.94 -35.73 9.53
C GLY A 71 -48.42 -34.35 9.86
N ASP A 72 -48.96 -33.37 9.16
CA ASP A 72 -48.92 -31.92 9.40
C ASP A 72 -49.26 -31.53 10.87
N GLY A 73 -48.58 -30.52 11.41
CA GLY A 73 -48.69 -30.16 12.82
C GLY A 73 -47.98 -28.85 13.19
N ASP A 74 -48.56 -27.75 12.74
CA ASP A 74 -48.28 -26.36 13.09
C ASP A 74 -48.21 -26.15 14.62
N VAL A 75 -47.09 -25.64 15.13
CA VAL A 75 -47.00 -25.12 16.51
C VAL A 75 -46.18 -23.83 16.54
N ASP A 76 -46.92 -22.72 16.56
CA ASP A 76 -46.47 -21.38 16.89
C ASP A 76 -45.86 -21.36 18.30
N VAL A 77 -44.57 -21.06 18.40
CA VAL A 77 -43.91 -20.74 19.68
C VAL A 77 -43.17 -19.43 19.54
N THR A 78 -43.90 -18.37 19.89
CA THR A 78 -43.38 -17.05 20.22
C THR A 78 -42.56 -17.15 21.52
N VAL A 79 -41.23 -17.08 21.45
CA VAL A 79 -40.39 -16.83 22.64
C VAL A 79 -39.85 -15.41 22.58
N SER A 80 -40.24 -14.66 23.61
CA SER A 80 -39.93 -13.26 23.88
C SER A 80 -38.42 -13.00 23.99
N ALA A 81 -37.99 -11.91 23.35
CA ALA A 81 -36.71 -11.26 23.59
C ALA A 81 -36.63 -10.73 25.04
N PRO A 82 -35.52 -10.91 25.76
CA PRO A 82 -35.31 -10.22 27.03
C PRO A 82 -34.92 -8.75 26.79
N ALA A 83 -35.68 -7.85 27.44
CA ALA A 83 -35.44 -6.42 27.47
C ALA A 83 -34.11 -6.06 28.20
N PRO A 84 -33.48 -4.92 27.84
CA PRO A 84 -32.15 -4.55 28.29
C PRO A 84 -32.12 -4.04 29.75
N ALA A 85 -31.05 -4.37 30.47
CA ALA A 85 -30.75 -3.86 31.80
C ALA A 85 -30.42 -2.34 31.78
N PRO A 86 -30.75 -1.60 32.84
CA PRO A 86 -30.72 -0.14 32.86
C PRO A 86 -29.31 0.46 32.97
N ALA A 87 -29.06 1.50 32.18
CA ALA A 87 -27.89 2.36 32.27
C ALA A 87 -27.92 3.24 33.54
N PRO A 88 -26.79 3.44 34.24
CA PRO A 88 -26.68 4.50 35.24
C PRO A 88 -26.49 5.88 34.58
N ALA A 89 -27.27 6.84 35.07
CA ALA A 89 -27.36 8.24 34.64
C ALA A 89 -26.08 9.06 35.00
N PRO A 90 -25.87 10.23 34.35
CA PRO A 90 -24.59 10.93 34.30
C PRO A 90 -24.31 11.79 35.55
N THR A 91 -23.07 11.77 36.02
CA THR A 91 -22.59 12.74 37.01
C THR A 91 -22.25 14.07 36.33
N ALA A 92 -22.80 15.12 36.91
CA ALA A 92 -22.77 16.50 36.46
C ALA A 92 -21.36 17.09 36.29
N ALA A 93 -21.22 17.88 35.23
CA ALA A 93 -20.19 18.90 35.09
C ALA A 93 -20.42 20.04 36.09
N PRO A 94 -19.35 20.71 36.57
CA PRO A 94 -19.40 22.12 36.88
C PRO A 94 -18.98 22.93 35.65
N GLY A 95 -19.87 23.83 35.23
CA GLY A 95 -19.60 24.89 34.26
C GLY A 95 -18.77 26.05 34.86
N PRO A 96 -18.70 27.19 34.14
CA PRO A 96 -17.45 27.84 33.78
C PRO A 96 -17.01 28.92 34.76
N ALA A 97 -15.69 29.09 34.92
CA ALA A 97 -15.11 30.36 35.36
C ALA A 97 -14.63 31.12 34.12
N GLN A 98 -15.38 32.16 33.77
CA GLN A 98 -14.89 33.25 32.94
C GLN A 98 -13.89 34.05 33.77
N GLU A 99 -12.68 34.26 33.26
CA GLU A 99 -11.94 35.47 33.58
C GLU A 99 -11.27 35.99 32.31
N GLN A 100 -11.63 37.24 32.02
CA GLN A 100 -11.22 38.04 30.89
C GLN A 100 -9.84 38.65 31.15
N THR A 101 -9.23 39.14 30.06
CA THR A 101 -8.36 40.34 30.03
C THR A 101 -6.84 40.09 29.98
N GLU A 102 -6.36 40.07 28.73
CA GLU A 102 -5.35 40.97 28.13
C GLU A 102 -3.87 40.98 28.63
N PRO A 103 -2.86 41.02 27.72
CA PRO A 103 -1.41 41.07 28.00
C PRO A 103 -0.89 42.53 28.08
N PRO A 104 0.42 42.85 28.00
CA PRO A 104 1.68 42.30 28.56
C PRO A 104 2.33 43.33 29.56
N PRO A 105 3.49 43.09 30.22
CA PRO A 105 4.77 43.60 29.68
C PRO A 105 6.06 42.86 30.11
N ASP A 106 7.05 42.83 29.24
CA ASP A 106 8.47 43.02 29.58
C ASP A 106 8.86 44.38 28.95
N PRO A 107 9.77 45.22 29.49
CA PRO A 107 11.01 44.82 30.18
C PRO A 107 11.41 45.69 31.40
N ALA A 108 12.20 45.14 32.32
CA ALA A 108 12.95 45.94 33.29
C ALA A 108 14.39 45.42 33.40
N ALA A 109 15.31 46.26 32.93
CA ALA A 109 16.71 46.24 33.31
C ALA A 109 16.85 46.81 34.72
N ASP A 110 17.76 46.25 35.51
CA ASP A 110 18.18 46.80 36.80
C ASP A 110 19.53 47.56 36.66
N PRO A 111 19.79 48.55 37.54
CA PRO A 111 20.74 49.64 37.36
C PRO A 111 22.04 49.46 38.18
N ASP A 112 22.99 50.38 37.97
CA ASP A 112 23.89 50.92 39.01
C ASP A 112 24.55 52.20 38.42
N LEU A 113 24.20 53.40 38.91
CA LEU A 113 24.93 54.23 39.90
C LEU A 113 26.30 54.71 39.37
N ASP A 114 26.69 56.00 39.31
CA ASP A 114 26.32 57.19 40.10
C ASP A 114 26.91 58.49 39.41
N PRO A 115 26.90 59.73 39.97
CA PRO A 115 26.36 60.93 39.30
C PRO A 115 27.37 62.09 39.15
N THR A 116 27.01 63.20 38.46
CA THR A 116 27.19 64.63 38.86
C THR A 116 26.91 65.63 37.68
N PRO A 117 26.65 66.94 37.96
CA PRO A 117 25.52 67.69 37.40
C PRO A 117 25.84 68.60 36.19
N GLY A 118 24.77 69.12 35.58
CA GLY A 118 24.79 70.08 34.46
C GLY A 118 25.52 71.41 34.73
N PRO A 119 25.63 72.29 33.71
CA PRO A 119 24.46 73.06 33.27
C PRO A 119 24.36 73.26 31.74
N THR A 120 23.14 73.51 31.24
CA THR A 120 22.90 74.08 29.90
C THR A 120 23.32 75.57 29.89
N PRO A 121 23.78 76.12 28.75
CA PRO A 121 22.84 76.82 27.89
C PRO A 121 23.20 76.94 26.38
N ARG A 122 22.15 77.22 25.60
CA ARG A 122 22.11 77.97 24.32
C ARG A 122 22.75 77.37 23.06
N ALA A 123 21.89 77.31 22.03
CA ALA A 123 22.26 77.34 20.62
C ALA A 123 23.12 78.57 20.28
N PRO A 124 24.01 78.44 19.28
CA PRO A 124 23.71 79.12 18.02
C PRO A 124 24.01 78.29 16.77
N GLU A 125 23.22 78.61 15.76
CA GLU A 125 23.38 78.34 14.33
C GLU A 125 24.71 78.87 13.78
N VAL A 126 25.53 78.00 13.14
CA VAL A 126 26.43 78.35 12.02
C VAL A 126 26.62 77.13 11.10
N ALA A 127 26.58 77.40 9.80
CA ALA A 127 26.66 76.49 8.68
C ALA A 127 28.02 75.80 8.45
N HIS A 128 27.94 74.73 7.65
CA HIS A 128 28.97 74.10 6.82
C HIS A 128 30.15 73.39 7.50
N THR A 129 30.10 72.05 7.46
CA THR A 129 31.20 71.24 6.93
C THR A 129 30.65 69.85 6.56
N ALA A 130 30.82 69.46 5.30
CA ALA A 130 30.56 68.11 4.84
C ALA A 130 31.61 67.15 5.47
N PRO A 131 31.21 66.02 6.07
CA PRO A 131 32.16 64.97 6.34
C PRO A 131 32.26 64.05 5.12
N ALA A 132 33.51 63.86 4.73
CA ALA A 132 34.01 62.98 3.71
C ALA A 132 33.23 61.66 3.60
N ARG A 133 32.88 61.35 2.35
CA ARG A 133 32.52 60.04 1.85
C ARG A 133 33.57 59.04 2.32
N LYS A 134 33.30 58.34 3.44
CA LYS A 134 33.99 57.09 3.75
C LYS A 134 33.74 56.17 2.56
N LEU A 135 34.81 55.88 1.84
CA LEU A 135 34.85 54.82 0.84
C LEU A 135 34.24 53.58 1.50
N ALA A 136 33.03 53.25 1.09
CA ALA A 136 32.45 51.95 1.36
C ALA A 136 33.36 50.94 0.67
N THR A 137 34.21 50.28 1.46
CA THR A 137 34.77 48.98 1.11
C THR A 137 33.61 48.14 0.56
N GLY A 138 33.70 47.76 -0.71
CA GLY A 138 32.62 47.16 -1.49
C GLY A 138 31.88 46.10 -0.70
N ARG A 139 30.75 46.48 -0.12
CA ARG A 139 29.78 45.54 0.42
C ARG A 139 29.26 44.80 -0.80
N ARG A 140 29.76 43.58 -1.04
CA ARG A 140 29.04 42.60 -1.86
C ARG A 140 27.58 42.72 -1.42
N GLY A 141 26.71 43.11 -2.35
CA GLY A 141 25.27 43.19 -2.06
C GLY A 141 24.82 41.87 -1.42
N PRO A 142 23.73 41.87 -0.62
CA PRO A 142 23.23 40.64 -0.05
C PRO A 142 23.10 39.64 -1.21
N ALA A 143 23.87 38.55 -1.17
CA ALA A 143 23.81 37.53 -2.19
C ALA A 143 22.34 37.15 -2.31
N ASP A 144 21.80 37.22 -3.52
CA ASP A 144 20.41 36.85 -3.77
C ASP A 144 20.19 35.44 -3.19
N PRO A 145 19.41 35.31 -2.10
CA PRO A 145 19.32 34.06 -1.36
C PRO A 145 18.71 32.96 -2.24
N VAL A 146 17.83 33.34 -3.17
CA VAL A 146 17.21 32.44 -4.15
C VAL A 146 18.26 31.93 -5.14
N LYS A 147 19.18 32.79 -5.60
CA LYS A 147 20.28 32.37 -6.49
C LYS A 147 21.24 31.39 -5.80
N SER A 148 21.53 31.58 -4.52
CA SER A 148 22.32 30.61 -3.74
C SER A 148 21.58 29.28 -3.59
N LEU A 149 20.25 29.30 -3.46
CA LEU A 149 19.41 28.10 -3.38
C LEU A 149 19.38 27.36 -4.72
N MET A 150 19.20 28.07 -5.84
CA MET A 150 19.29 27.51 -7.20
C MET A 150 20.61 26.78 -7.43
N HIS A 151 21.73 27.35 -6.97
CA HIS A 151 23.04 26.69 -7.12
C HIS A 151 23.13 25.41 -6.30
N ARG A 152 22.53 25.36 -5.11
CA ARG A 152 22.52 24.15 -4.26
C ARG A 152 21.64 23.05 -4.85
N HIS A 153 20.51 23.42 -5.45
CA HIS A 153 19.52 22.50 -6.04
C HIS A 153 19.51 22.58 -7.57
N ARG A 154 20.69 22.75 -8.17
CA ARG A 154 20.85 22.97 -9.62
C ARG A 154 20.28 21.80 -10.43
N ASP A 155 20.65 20.58 -10.06
CA ASP A 155 20.21 19.35 -10.74
C ASP A 155 18.69 19.14 -10.64
N LEU A 156 18.04 19.69 -9.61
CA LEU A 156 16.58 19.67 -9.47
C LEU A 156 15.94 20.70 -10.42
N CYS A 157 16.44 21.94 -10.40
CA CYS A 157 15.90 23.03 -11.22
C CYS A 157 16.11 22.80 -12.72
N GLU A 158 17.21 22.15 -13.13
CA GLU A 158 17.50 21.87 -14.55
C GLU A 158 16.66 20.71 -15.12
N ARG A 159 16.21 19.77 -14.29
CA ARG A 159 15.38 18.63 -14.73
C ARG A 159 13.89 18.88 -14.63
N ALA A 160 13.47 19.86 -13.84
CA ALA A 160 12.07 20.07 -13.53
C ALA A 160 11.29 20.60 -14.75
N VAL A 161 10.16 19.96 -15.05
CA VAL A 161 9.27 20.34 -16.16
C VAL A 161 8.16 21.28 -15.68
N ASP A 162 7.90 21.34 -14.38
CA ASP A 162 6.91 22.23 -13.76
C ASP A 162 7.35 22.76 -12.37
N PRO A 163 6.70 23.82 -11.84
CA PRO A 163 6.97 24.34 -10.51
C PRO A 163 6.70 23.36 -9.35
N LEU A 164 5.78 22.40 -9.51
CA LEU A 164 5.44 21.44 -8.45
C LEU A 164 6.56 20.43 -8.24
N GLU A 165 7.23 20.00 -9.31
CA GLU A 165 8.43 19.16 -9.23
C GLU A 165 9.54 19.86 -8.43
N ILE A 166 9.71 21.18 -8.61
CA ILE A 166 10.63 21.98 -7.79
C ILE A 166 10.14 22.04 -6.34
N ALA A 167 8.86 22.31 -6.08
CA ALA A 167 8.32 22.39 -4.72
C ALA A 167 8.51 21.09 -3.93
N ALA A 168 8.16 19.97 -4.55
CA ALA A 168 8.35 18.63 -4.02
C ALA A 168 9.82 18.25 -3.83
N GLY A 169 10.67 18.61 -4.79
CA GLY A 169 12.11 18.41 -4.67
C GLY A 169 12.68 19.21 -3.50
N LEU A 170 12.26 20.46 -3.32
CA LEU A 170 12.65 21.29 -2.17
C LEU A 170 12.16 20.67 -0.84
N GLU A 171 10.92 20.20 -0.77
CA GLU A 171 10.38 19.51 0.40
C GLU A 171 11.17 18.24 0.74
N ALA A 172 11.53 17.43 -0.26
CA ALA A 172 12.37 16.24 -0.08
C ALA A 172 13.77 16.57 0.47
N HIS A 173 14.29 17.77 0.20
CA HIS A 173 15.53 18.28 0.77
C HIS A 173 15.33 19.06 2.09
N GLY A 174 14.13 18.99 2.69
CA GLY A 174 13.82 19.57 4.01
C GLY A 174 13.43 21.04 4.01
N VAL A 175 13.13 21.63 2.84
CA VAL A 175 12.62 23.00 2.76
C VAL A 175 11.12 23.01 3.06
N THR A 176 10.74 23.68 4.14
CA THR A 176 9.34 23.86 4.57
C THR A 176 8.87 25.30 4.33
N ASP A 177 7.59 25.60 4.52
CA ASP A 177 7.05 26.97 4.37
C ASP A 177 7.78 27.98 5.27
N ARG A 178 8.20 27.55 6.46
CA ARG A 178 9.03 28.36 7.37
C ARG A 178 10.42 28.63 6.81
N THR A 179 10.99 27.68 6.08
CA THR A 179 12.28 27.85 5.40
C THR A 179 12.11 28.77 4.18
N ALA A 180 11.01 28.65 3.43
CA ALA A 180 10.69 29.53 2.29
C ALA A 180 10.56 31.01 2.69
N ALA A 181 10.00 31.29 3.88
CA ALA A 181 9.94 32.64 4.44
C ALA A 181 11.33 33.30 4.59
N ARG A 182 12.40 32.51 4.83
CA ARG A 182 13.80 33.01 4.88
C ARG A 182 14.31 33.48 3.51
N TYR A 183 13.72 32.95 2.44
CA TYR A 183 13.98 33.37 1.06
C TYR A 183 13.05 34.50 0.59
N ARG A 184 12.24 35.10 1.50
CA ARG A 184 11.24 36.14 1.20
C ARG A 184 10.07 35.68 0.32
N HIS A 185 9.79 34.38 0.29
CA HIS A 185 8.60 33.82 -0.34
C HIS A 185 7.61 33.37 0.74
N ARG A 186 6.31 33.47 0.45
CA ARG A 186 5.26 33.14 1.43
C ARG A 186 5.28 31.66 1.83
N ASP A 187 5.58 30.78 0.88
CA ASP A 187 5.46 29.34 0.99
C ASP A 187 6.40 28.64 -0.02
N VAL A 188 6.54 27.31 0.11
CA VAL A 188 7.41 26.51 -0.77
C VAL A 188 6.95 26.56 -2.23
N PHE A 189 5.64 26.63 -2.48
CA PHE A 189 5.08 26.71 -3.83
C PHE A 189 5.47 28.02 -4.53
N SER A 190 5.33 29.16 -3.86
CA SER A 190 5.73 30.48 -4.36
C SER A 190 7.25 30.55 -4.58
N LEU A 191 8.04 29.91 -3.72
CA LEU A 191 9.49 29.80 -3.90
C LEU A 191 9.82 28.95 -5.13
N ALA A 192 9.10 27.86 -5.35
CA ALA A 192 9.30 26.97 -6.49
C ALA A 192 8.92 27.61 -7.83
N GLU A 193 7.81 28.36 -7.87
CA GLU A 193 7.43 29.17 -9.03
C GLU A 193 8.50 30.20 -9.39
N GLU A 194 9.07 30.89 -8.39
CA GLU A 194 10.17 31.83 -8.61
C GLU A 194 11.44 31.13 -9.14
N LEU A 195 11.78 29.97 -8.59
CA LEU A 195 12.93 29.19 -9.06
C LEU A 195 12.71 28.72 -10.50
N PHE A 196 11.53 28.22 -10.83
CA PHE A 196 11.15 27.78 -12.17
C PHE A 196 11.20 28.92 -13.19
N ALA A 197 10.65 30.09 -12.83
CA ALA A 197 10.66 31.29 -13.67
C ALA A 197 12.09 31.78 -13.98
N ARG A 198 13.06 31.46 -13.13
CA ARG A 198 14.48 31.82 -13.29
C ARG A 198 15.29 30.77 -14.07
N VAL A 199 14.75 29.59 -14.35
CA VAL A 199 15.45 28.58 -15.16
C VAL A 199 15.51 29.10 -16.61
N PRO A 200 16.73 29.29 -17.19
CA PRO A 200 16.88 29.79 -18.54
C PRO A 200 16.43 28.71 -19.54
N GLY A 201 15.16 28.71 -19.90
CA GLY A 201 14.58 27.72 -20.81
C GLY A 201 13.05 27.69 -20.86
N VAL A 202 12.36 28.17 -19.82
CA VAL A 202 10.88 28.09 -19.75
C VAL A 202 10.17 29.45 -19.96
N ALA A 203 10.89 30.43 -20.50
CA ALA A 203 10.30 31.68 -20.97
C ALA A 203 9.78 31.49 -22.41
N GLY A 204 8.58 30.95 -22.54
CA GLY A 204 7.79 31.10 -23.76
C GLY A 204 7.46 29.82 -24.52
N GLU A 205 6.77 28.89 -23.89
CA GLU A 205 5.74 28.14 -24.63
C GLU A 205 4.55 27.94 -23.69
N PRO A 206 3.41 28.62 -23.90
CA PRO A 206 2.19 28.21 -23.22
C PRO A 206 1.94 26.77 -23.66
N VAL A 207 2.04 25.82 -22.73
CA VAL A 207 1.63 24.42 -22.96
C VAL A 207 0.11 24.40 -23.09
N GLY A 208 -0.36 24.95 -24.21
CA GLY A 208 -1.66 24.67 -24.78
C GLY A 208 -1.59 23.31 -25.43
N ALA A 209 -1.56 22.26 -24.61
CA ALA A 209 -1.84 20.91 -25.06
C ALA A 209 -2.91 20.34 -24.12
N SER A 210 -4.12 20.86 -24.29
CA SER A 210 -5.34 20.15 -23.94
C SER A 210 -5.28 18.78 -24.61
N PHE A 211 -4.73 17.77 -23.92
CA PHE A 211 -4.92 16.39 -24.29
C PHE A 211 -6.42 16.14 -24.35
N ALA A 212 -6.88 15.72 -25.54
CA ALA A 212 -8.30 15.62 -25.83
C ALA A 212 -9.01 14.70 -24.82
N PRO A 213 -10.20 15.06 -24.32
CA PRO A 213 -10.95 14.25 -23.34
C PRO A 213 -11.20 12.80 -23.81
N ALA A 214 -11.16 12.54 -25.13
CA ALA A 214 -11.24 11.21 -25.70
C ALA A 214 -10.08 10.28 -25.27
N ARG A 215 -8.83 10.79 -25.21
CA ARG A 215 -7.65 9.98 -24.83
C ARG A 215 -7.67 9.59 -23.35
N ASP A 216 -8.23 10.44 -22.50
CA ASP A 216 -8.45 10.16 -21.08
C ASP A 216 -9.59 9.16 -20.84
N ILE A 217 -10.59 9.10 -21.74
CA ILE A 217 -11.69 8.12 -21.65
C ILE A 217 -11.20 6.74 -22.07
N GLU A 218 -10.49 6.63 -23.19
CA GLU A 218 -9.97 5.36 -23.69
C GLU A 218 -8.96 4.73 -22.73
N THR A 219 -8.05 5.53 -22.18
CA THR A 219 -7.10 5.07 -21.16
C THR A 219 -7.83 4.59 -19.91
N ARG A 220 -8.85 5.33 -19.44
CA ARG A 220 -9.71 4.91 -18.31
C ARG A 220 -10.45 3.60 -18.55
N ALA A 221 -11.07 3.46 -19.71
CA ALA A 221 -11.77 2.22 -20.08
C ALA A 221 -10.80 1.04 -20.15
N ALA A 222 -9.62 1.23 -20.75
CA ALA A 222 -8.63 0.16 -20.92
C ALA A 222 -8.08 -0.38 -19.59
N TRP A 223 -7.72 0.49 -18.64
CA TRP A 223 -7.24 0.00 -17.33
C TRP A 223 -8.39 -0.52 -16.45
N SER A 224 -9.59 0.06 -16.55
CA SER A 224 -10.77 -0.44 -15.81
C SER A 224 -11.13 -1.86 -16.25
N LEU A 225 -11.17 -2.11 -17.56
CA LEU A 225 -11.42 -3.45 -18.11
C LEU A 225 -10.36 -4.46 -17.65
N ARG A 226 -9.09 -4.04 -17.58
CA ARG A 226 -8.00 -4.89 -17.11
C ARG A 226 -8.09 -5.18 -15.61
N ALA A 227 -8.56 -4.23 -14.80
CA ALA A 227 -8.76 -4.42 -13.36
C ALA A 227 -9.90 -5.39 -13.03
N LEU A 228 -10.82 -5.65 -13.98
CA LEU A 228 -11.89 -6.65 -13.87
C LEU A 228 -11.44 -8.08 -14.23
N LEU A 229 -10.35 -8.24 -14.99
CA LEU A 229 -9.84 -9.55 -15.43
C LEU A 229 -9.60 -10.56 -14.30
N PRO A 230 -8.94 -10.22 -13.16
CA PRO A 230 -8.71 -11.20 -12.11
C PRO A 230 -10.01 -11.72 -11.49
N GLY A 231 -11.01 -10.85 -11.30
CA GLY A 231 -12.34 -11.26 -10.84
C GLY A 231 -13.06 -12.16 -11.86
N ALA A 232 -13.02 -11.80 -13.14
CA ALA A 232 -13.62 -12.60 -14.21
C ALA A 232 -12.95 -13.99 -14.35
N ALA A 233 -11.63 -14.05 -14.22
CA ALA A 233 -10.84 -15.27 -14.21
C ALA A 233 -11.26 -16.21 -13.07
N CYS A 234 -11.26 -15.70 -11.83
CA CYS A 234 -11.66 -16.47 -10.65
C CYS A 234 -13.11 -16.96 -10.76
N LEU A 235 -14.03 -16.10 -11.23
CA LEU A 235 -15.43 -16.47 -11.40
C LEU A 235 -15.60 -17.56 -12.47
N ALA A 236 -14.93 -17.43 -13.62
CA ALA A 236 -14.98 -18.41 -14.69
C ALA A 236 -14.41 -19.76 -14.25
N SER A 237 -13.30 -19.78 -13.51
CA SER A 237 -12.73 -21.00 -12.95
C SER A 237 -13.65 -21.66 -11.93
N PHE A 238 -14.30 -20.87 -11.06
CA PHE A 238 -15.27 -21.40 -10.11
C PHE A 238 -16.49 -22.02 -10.82
N ILE A 239 -17.05 -21.33 -11.81
CA ILE A 239 -18.17 -21.84 -12.61
C ILE A 239 -17.76 -23.13 -13.34
N ALA A 240 -16.58 -23.18 -13.93
CA ALA A 240 -16.06 -24.37 -14.60
C ALA A 240 -15.92 -25.56 -13.64
N LEU A 241 -15.40 -25.33 -12.42
CA LEU A 241 -15.29 -26.37 -11.39
C LEU A 241 -16.67 -26.87 -10.92
N ARG A 242 -17.66 -25.97 -10.80
CA ARG A 242 -19.04 -26.34 -10.41
C ARG A 242 -19.78 -27.10 -11.51
N LEU A 243 -19.60 -26.74 -12.77
CA LEU A 243 -20.23 -27.43 -13.91
C LEU A 243 -19.60 -28.80 -14.19
N THR A 244 -18.36 -29.00 -13.80
CA THR A 244 -17.63 -30.28 -13.96
C THR A 244 -17.71 -31.16 -12.71
N ASP A 245 -18.49 -30.73 -11.72
CA ASP A 245 -18.71 -31.48 -10.48
C ASP A 245 -19.48 -32.78 -10.78
N GLY A 246 -19.02 -33.91 -10.24
CA GLY A 246 -19.51 -35.26 -10.53
C GLY A 246 -19.16 -35.85 -11.90
N VAL A 247 -18.69 -35.06 -12.87
CA VAL A 247 -18.46 -35.51 -14.26
C VAL A 247 -16.98 -35.77 -14.57
N LEU A 248 -16.07 -34.95 -14.03
CA LEU A 248 -14.62 -35.07 -14.24
C LEU A 248 -13.92 -35.75 -13.06
N GLY A 249 -12.94 -36.59 -13.38
CA GLY A 249 -12.00 -37.16 -12.40
C GLY A 249 -11.12 -36.11 -11.71
N GLY A 250 -10.46 -36.50 -10.61
CA GLY A 250 -9.67 -35.60 -9.76
C GLY A 250 -8.58 -34.82 -10.51
N ASP A 251 -7.83 -35.49 -11.39
CA ASP A 251 -6.73 -34.88 -12.14
C ASP A 251 -7.19 -33.74 -13.06
N ALA A 252 -8.35 -33.90 -13.69
CA ALA A 252 -8.90 -32.87 -14.57
C ALA A 252 -9.40 -31.65 -13.78
N ARG A 253 -9.92 -31.85 -12.57
CA ARG A 253 -10.27 -30.74 -11.66
C ARG A 253 -9.03 -30.02 -11.14
N LEU A 254 -7.96 -30.75 -10.83
CA LEU A 254 -6.68 -30.16 -10.45
C LEU A 254 -6.10 -29.33 -11.60
N ALA A 255 -6.20 -29.80 -12.84
CA ALA A 255 -5.79 -29.04 -14.02
C ALA A 255 -6.62 -27.76 -14.20
N ILE A 256 -7.95 -27.83 -14.04
CA ILE A 256 -8.83 -26.65 -14.12
C ILE A 256 -8.52 -25.66 -12.99
N GLY A 257 -8.35 -26.14 -11.76
CA GLY A 257 -8.04 -25.31 -10.59
C GLY A 257 -6.68 -24.61 -10.73
N SER A 258 -5.63 -25.35 -11.07
CA SER A 258 -4.29 -24.79 -11.27
C SER A 258 -4.22 -23.85 -12.48
N GLY A 259 -4.87 -24.20 -13.59
CA GLY A 259 -4.99 -23.33 -14.76
C GLY A 259 -5.75 -22.03 -14.46
N GLY A 260 -6.84 -22.14 -13.69
CA GLY A 260 -7.62 -21.00 -13.22
C GLY A 260 -6.81 -20.07 -12.30
N ALA A 261 -6.09 -20.65 -11.33
CA ALA A 261 -5.21 -19.89 -10.44
C ALA A 261 -4.08 -19.18 -11.21
N LEU A 262 -3.46 -19.86 -12.18
CA LEU A 262 -2.43 -19.27 -13.03
C LEU A 262 -2.99 -18.11 -13.86
N LEU A 263 -4.19 -18.27 -14.42
CA LEU A 263 -4.85 -17.24 -15.22
C LEU A 263 -5.24 -16.02 -14.36
N ALA A 264 -5.76 -16.25 -13.15
CA ALA A 264 -6.06 -15.18 -12.19
C ALA A 264 -4.78 -14.45 -11.76
N PHE A 265 -3.68 -15.17 -11.51
CA PHE A 265 -2.39 -14.58 -11.17
C PHE A 265 -1.83 -13.73 -12.31
N LEU A 266 -1.89 -14.23 -13.54
CA LEU A 266 -1.45 -13.48 -14.72
C LEU A 266 -2.31 -12.23 -14.94
N ALA A 267 -3.63 -12.36 -14.80
CA ALA A 267 -4.56 -11.22 -14.88
C ALA A 267 -4.27 -10.17 -13.81
N LEU A 268 -4.02 -10.59 -12.56
CA LEU A 268 -3.62 -9.71 -11.47
C LEU A 268 -2.28 -9.02 -11.77
N ALA A 269 -1.28 -9.77 -12.22
CA ALA A 269 0.02 -9.22 -12.59
C ALA A 269 -0.10 -8.16 -13.70
N LEU A 270 -0.95 -8.40 -14.71
CA LEU A 270 -1.21 -7.44 -15.78
C LEU A 270 -1.95 -6.20 -15.27
N ALA A 271 -2.96 -6.36 -14.41
CA ALA A 271 -3.69 -5.25 -13.80
C ALA A 271 -2.76 -4.38 -12.93
N LEU A 272 -1.85 -5.00 -12.17
CA LEU A 272 -0.89 -4.29 -11.33
C LEU A 272 0.25 -3.64 -12.13
N ARG A 273 0.56 -4.15 -13.33
CA ARG A 273 1.56 -3.58 -14.26
C ARG A 273 1.04 -2.46 -15.13
N SER A 274 -0.28 -2.27 -15.21
CA SER A 274 -0.84 -1.28 -16.13
C SER A 274 -2.09 -0.65 -15.54
N GLY A 275 -1.95 0.61 -15.12
CA GLY A 275 -3.02 1.39 -14.51
C GLY A 275 -2.55 2.22 -13.32
N PRO A 276 -3.49 2.77 -12.53
CA PRO A 276 -3.20 3.65 -11.38
C PRO A 276 -2.51 2.92 -10.21
N LEU A 277 -2.40 1.60 -10.28
CA LEU A 277 -1.66 0.77 -9.34
C LEU A 277 -0.26 0.39 -9.86
N CYS A 278 0.22 0.97 -10.96
CA CYS A 278 1.53 0.63 -11.50
C CYS A 278 2.65 1.11 -10.57
N ALA A 279 3.58 0.20 -10.25
CA ALA A 279 4.79 0.51 -9.51
C ALA A 279 5.98 0.19 -10.43
N ASP A 280 6.46 1.19 -11.18
CA ASP A 280 7.51 1.04 -12.19
C ASP A 280 8.84 0.56 -11.57
N GLY A 281 9.04 -0.75 -11.47
CA GLY A 281 10.25 -1.37 -10.92
C GLY A 281 10.45 -1.17 -9.40
N ARG A 282 9.54 -0.48 -8.72
CA ARG A 282 9.64 -0.15 -7.28
C ARG A 282 9.10 -1.24 -6.36
N SER A 283 8.40 -2.25 -6.89
CA SER A 283 7.93 -3.36 -6.06
C SER A 283 9.07 -4.36 -5.83
N SER A 284 9.46 -4.56 -4.58
CA SER A 284 10.40 -5.62 -4.23
C SER A 284 9.78 -6.99 -4.48
N GLY A 285 10.57 -7.97 -4.92
CA GLY A 285 10.11 -9.37 -5.05
C GLY A 285 9.58 -9.92 -3.72
N ALA A 286 10.10 -9.42 -2.58
CA ALA A 286 9.62 -9.74 -1.24
C ALA A 286 8.15 -9.36 -1.02
N ALA A 287 7.71 -8.17 -1.47
CA ALA A 287 6.31 -7.76 -1.33
C ALA A 287 5.35 -8.69 -2.11
N SER A 288 5.78 -9.17 -3.28
CA SER A 288 5.01 -10.17 -4.04
C SER A 288 4.94 -11.52 -3.31
N LEU A 289 6.05 -11.98 -2.72
CA LEU A 289 6.07 -13.21 -1.93
C LEU A 289 5.15 -13.11 -0.70
N PHE A 290 5.17 -11.99 0.02
CA PHE A 290 4.28 -11.76 1.15
C PHE A 290 2.81 -11.69 0.72
N GLY A 291 2.51 -11.02 -0.40
CA GLY A 291 1.16 -11.01 -0.97
C GLY A 291 0.67 -12.42 -1.32
N CYS A 292 1.52 -13.25 -1.94
CA CYS A 292 1.19 -14.65 -2.24
C CYS A 292 0.95 -15.48 -0.97
N TRP A 293 1.77 -15.29 0.06
CA TRP A 293 1.60 -15.95 1.36
C TRP A 293 0.23 -15.60 1.97
N LEU A 294 -0.10 -14.32 2.07
CA LEU A 294 -1.37 -13.83 2.66
C LEU A 294 -2.59 -14.35 1.87
N LEU A 295 -2.53 -14.36 0.54
CA LEU A 295 -3.59 -14.93 -0.29
C LEU A 295 -3.73 -16.45 -0.08
N GLY A 296 -2.61 -17.15 0.08
CA GLY A 296 -2.59 -18.57 0.44
C GLY A 296 -3.20 -18.82 1.82
N TYR A 297 -2.90 -17.97 2.79
CA TYR A 297 -3.49 -18.04 4.13
C TYR A 297 -5.00 -17.77 4.11
N VAL A 298 -5.49 -16.86 3.27
CA VAL A 298 -6.94 -16.67 3.10
C VAL A 298 -7.63 -17.93 2.55
N LEU A 299 -6.95 -18.67 1.68
CA LEU A 299 -7.49 -19.89 1.06
C LEU A 299 -7.45 -21.11 1.99
N TYR A 300 -6.37 -21.27 2.75
CA TYR A 300 -6.05 -22.50 3.50
C TYR A 300 -5.84 -22.28 5.00
N GLY A 301 -5.63 -21.05 5.46
CA GLY A 301 -5.19 -20.73 6.82
C GLY A 301 -6.20 -21.06 7.90
N ASP A 302 -7.49 -20.95 7.59
CA ASP A 302 -8.57 -21.31 8.52
C ASP A 302 -8.57 -22.82 8.79
N ALA A 303 -8.55 -23.62 7.71
CA ALA A 303 -8.43 -25.07 7.78
C ALA A 303 -7.09 -25.52 8.39
N LEU A 304 -5.99 -24.86 8.04
CA LEU A 304 -4.66 -25.10 8.64
C LEU A 304 -4.72 -24.99 10.15
N LEU A 305 -5.20 -23.86 10.64
CA LEU A 305 -5.23 -23.57 12.07
C LEU A 305 -6.20 -24.49 12.80
N HIS A 306 -7.36 -24.78 12.18
CA HIS A 306 -8.31 -25.75 12.72
C HIS A 306 -7.69 -27.14 12.91
N GLN A 307 -6.97 -27.68 11.92
CA GLN A 307 -6.33 -28.98 12.02
C GLN A 307 -5.16 -29.00 13.01
N VAL A 308 -4.40 -27.90 13.10
CA VAL A 308 -3.35 -27.74 14.11
C VAL A 308 -3.93 -27.67 15.53
N LEU A 309 -5.15 -27.18 15.70
CA LEU A 309 -5.85 -27.18 17.00
C LEU A 309 -6.50 -28.53 17.33
N SER A 310 -7.06 -29.23 16.34
CA SER A 310 -7.79 -30.50 16.56
C SER A 310 -6.89 -31.66 16.98
N GLY A 311 -5.60 -31.63 16.63
CA GLY A 311 -4.66 -32.69 17.03
C GLY A 311 -3.87 -33.26 15.87
N GLY A 312 -4.37 -33.16 14.65
CA GLY A 312 -3.76 -33.73 13.46
C GLY A 312 -4.68 -33.60 12.24
N PRO A 313 -4.32 -34.23 11.11
CA PRO A 313 -5.12 -34.16 9.91
C PRO A 313 -6.41 -34.97 10.08
N GLU A 314 -7.56 -34.31 10.25
CA GLU A 314 -8.88 -34.92 10.44
C GLU A 314 -9.58 -35.24 9.09
N GLY A 315 -8.94 -34.94 7.96
CA GLY A 315 -9.49 -35.20 6.63
C GLY A 315 -8.89 -34.34 5.52
N PRO A 316 -9.49 -34.36 4.31
CA PRO A 316 -9.12 -33.46 3.24
C PRO A 316 -9.36 -31.99 3.65
N TRP A 317 -8.48 -31.11 3.20
CA TRP A 317 -8.51 -29.69 3.57
C TRP A 317 -9.70 -29.01 2.92
N ASP A 318 -10.61 -28.47 3.74
CA ASP A 318 -11.70 -27.65 3.24
C ASP A 318 -11.16 -26.33 2.72
N ILE A 319 -11.38 -26.10 1.42
CA ILE A 319 -10.93 -24.91 0.71
C ILE A 319 -12.05 -23.88 0.77
N THR A 320 -11.75 -22.66 1.20
CA THR A 320 -12.73 -21.56 1.24
C THR A 320 -12.44 -20.53 0.13
N PRO A 321 -12.97 -20.71 -1.09
CA PRO A 321 -12.65 -19.84 -2.23
C PRO A 321 -13.41 -18.50 -2.21
N ALA A 322 -14.48 -18.37 -1.41
CA ALA A 322 -15.35 -17.19 -1.40
C ALA A 322 -14.60 -15.87 -1.11
N PRO A 323 -13.74 -15.79 -0.07
CA PRO A 323 -13.04 -14.54 0.22
C PRO A 323 -12.01 -14.16 -0.86
N LEU A 324 -11.39 -15.15 -1.51
CA LEU A 324 -10.47 -14.90 -2.63
C LEU A 324 -11.18 -14.38 -3.88
N LEU A 325 -12.39 -14.88 -4.17
CA LEU A 325 -13.19 -14.33 -5.26
C LEU A 325 -13.54 -12.86 -4.98
N GLY A 326 -13.99 -12.55 -3.76
CA GLY A 326 -14.28 -11.18 -3.34
C GLY A 326 -13.07 -10.25 -3.47
N LEU A 327 -11.89 -10.69 -3.03
CA LEU A 327 -10.63 -9.96 -3.19
C LEU A 327 -10.22 -9.77 -4.66
N ALA A 328 -10.41 -10.79 -5.52
CA ALA A 328 -10.08 -10.71 -6.93
C ALA A 328 -10.98 -9.70 -7.68
N VAL A 329 -12.28 -9.66 -7.35
CA VAL A 329 -13.21 -8.67 -7.90
C VAL A 329 -12.91 -7.27 -7.34
N ALA A 330 -12.42 -7.18 -6.10
CA ALA A 330 -12.07 -5.91 -5.46
C ALA A 330 -10.86 -5.18 -6.08
N VAL A 331 -10.12 -5.81 -6.99
CA VAL A 331 -9.03 -5.14 -7.74
C VAL A 331 -9.56 -3.94 -8.55
N ALA A 332 -10.76 -4.05 -9.12
CA ALA A 332 -11.40 -2.96 -9.85
C ALA A 332 -11.71 -1.73 -8.99
N PRO A 333 -12.46 -1.83 -7.87
CA PRO A 333 -12.66 -0.70 -6.98
C PRO A 333 -11.37 -0.20 -6.33
N ALA A 334 -10.38 -1.07 -6.06
CA ALA A 334 -9.07 -0.63 -5.57
C ALA A 334 -8.35 0.30 -6.56
N ALA A 335 -8.32 -0.08 -7.85
CA ALA A 335 -7.74 0.75 -8.91
C ALA A 335 -8.50 2.08 -9.08
N TRP A 336 -9.83 2.04 -8.97
CA TRP A 336 -10.66 3.24 -9.02
C TRP A 336 -10.39 4.18 -7.83
N CYS A 337 -10.28 3.65 -6.61
CA CYS A 337 -9.93 4.43 -5.43
C CYS A 337 -8.55 5.08 -5.56
N ALA A 338 -7.56 4.34 -6.05
CA ALA A 338 -6.21 4.88 -6.30
C ALA A 338 -6.22 6.00 -7.34
N HIS A 339 -6.98 5.83 -8.44
CA HIS A 339 -7.12 6.87 -9.45
C HIS A 339 -7.85 8.11 -8.94
N LEU A 340 -8.97 7.93 -8.21
CA LEU A 340 -9.67 9.07 -7.61
C LEU A 340 -8.79 9.79 -6.59
N PHE A 341 -8.04 9.05 -5.80
CA PHE A 341 -7.09 9.62 -4.84
C PHE A 341 -6.02 10.44 -5.54
N SER A 342 -5.37 9.90 -6.58
CA SER A 342 -4.31 10.64 -7.31
C SER A 342 -4.85 11.90 -8.00
N VAL A 343 -6.01 11.81 -8.68
CA VAL A 343 -6.63 12.97 -9.34
C VAL A 343 -7.04 14.04 -8.34
N HIS A 344 -7.64 13.67 -7.20
CA HIS A 344 -8.04 14.64 -6.19
C HIS A 344 -6.86 15.21 -5.40
N ALA A 345 -5.83 14.41 -5.13
CA ALA A 345 -4.59 14.87 -4.54
C ALA A 345 -3.92 15.91 -5.44
N HIS A 346 -3.84 15.64 -6.76
CA HIS A 346 -3.26 16.57 -7.73
C HIS A 346 -4.09 17.87 -7.86
N ARG A 347 -5.43 17.77 -7.89
CA ARG A 347 -6.31 18.96 -7.84
C ARG A 347 -6.12 19.78 -6.57
N LYS A 348 -5.93 19.13 -5.42
CA LYS A 348 -5.65 19.79 -4.15
C LYS A 348 -4.27 20.41 -4.11
N LEU A 349 -3.25 19.79 -4.71
CA LEU A 349 -1.92 20.39 -4.87
C LEU A 349 -1.99 21.69 -5.65
N ASN A 350 -2.66 21.68 -6.82
CA ASN A 350 -2.75 22.87 -7.69
C ASN A 350 -3.54 24.03 -7.05
N GLY A 351 -4.44 23.74 -6.10
CA GLY A 351 -5.24 24.74 -5.42
C GLY A 351 -4.65 25.24 -4.10
N SER A 352 -3.71 24.53 -3.50
CA SER A 352 -3.15 24.85 -2.18
C SER A 352 -1.97 25.79 -2.30
N ARG A 353 -1.85 26.74 -1.37
CA ARG A 353 -0.70 27.66 -1.36
C ARG A 353 0.34 27.29 -0.30
N ALA A 354 0.01 26.42 0.66
CA ALA A 354 0.94 25.97 1.69
C ALA A 354 0.94 24.44 1.81
N LEU A 355 2.05 23.85 2.26
CA LEU A 355 2.16 22.40 2.47
C LEU A 355 1.19 21.93 3.57
N GLU A 356 0.96 22.77 4.57
CA GLU A 356 0.02 22.48 5.67
C GLU A 356 -1.44 22.42 5.19
N GLU A 357 -1.83 23.33 4.29
CA GLU A 357 -3.16 23.36 3.67
C GLU A 357 -3.39 22.13 2.79
N PHE A 358 -2.37 21.74 2.02
CA PHE A 358 -2.37 20.52 1.23
C PHE A 358 -2.54 19.28 2.11
N ALA A 359 -1.71 19.15 3.16
CA ALA A 359 -1.75 18.02 4.08
C ALA A 359 -3.11 17.89 4.78
N ALA A 360 -3.71 19.02 5.19
CA ALA A 360 -5.04 19.06 5.79
C ALA A 360 -6.14 18.61 4.81
N GLY A 361 -5.98 18.91 3.51
CA GLY A 361 -6.92 18.49 2.46
C GLY A 361 -6.81 17.03 2.05
N VAL A 362 -5.62 16.43 2.05
CA VAL A 362 -5.39 15.05 1.57
C VAL A 362 -5.69 13.98 2.62
N ARG A 363 -5.47 14.26 3.91
CA ARG A 363 -5.81 13.31 4.99
C ARG A 363 -7.26 12.82 4.95
N PRO A 364 -8.30 13.68 4.92
CA PRO A 364 -9.69 13.22 4.85
C PRO A 364 -9.99 12.48 3.53
N LEU A 365 -9.33 12.84 2.44
CA LEU A 365 -9.46 12.15 1.15
C LEU A 365 -8.96 10.70 1.24
N LEU A 366 -7.81 10.47 1.90
CA LEU A 366 -7.26 9.14 2.12
C LEU A 366 -8.23 8.29 2.95
N PHE A 367 -8.72 8.82 4.08
CA PHE A 367 -9.69 8.11 4.92
C PHE A 367 -11.00 7.82 4.17
N ALA A 368 -11.50 8.78 3.37
CA ALA A 368 -12.69 8.58 2.56
C ALA A 368 -12.49 7.49 1.49
N ALA A 369 -11.34 7.46 0.81
CA ALA A 369 -11.02 6.44 -0.18
C ALA A 369 -10.92 5.04 0.45
N VAL A 370 -10.24 4.91 1.60
CA VAL A 370 -10.14 3.65 2.34
C VAL A 370 -11.50 3.19 2.86
N ALA A 371 -12.30 4.09 3.42
CA ALA A 371 -13.66 3.78 3.90
C ALA A 371 -14.57 3.34 2.75
N PHE A 372 -14.54 4.07 1.62
CA PHE A 372 -15.30 3.71 0.43
C PHE A 372 -14.89 2.33 -0.10
N PHE A 373 -13.59 2.06 -0.20
CA PHE A 373 -13.08 0.76 -0.61
C PHE A 373 -13.53 -0.35 0.34
N LEU A 374 -13.45 -0.13 1.66
CA LEU A 374 -13.87 -1.11 2.67
C LEU A 374 -15.37 -1.42 2.55
N CYS A 375 -16.23 -0.40 2.33
CA CYS A 375 -17.66 -0.60 2.13
C CYS A 375 -17.94 -1.45 0.87
N VAL A 376 -17.30 -1.13 -0.26
CA VAL A 376 -17.46 -1.88 -1.51
C VAL A 376 -16.93 -3.31 -1.35
N LEU A 377 -15.76 -3.49 -0.74
CA LEU A 377 -15.18 -4.79 -0.46
C LEU A 377 -16.07 -5.64 0.45
N GLY A 378 -16.64 -5.04 1.49
CA GLY A 378 -17.60 -5.73 2.37
C GLY A 378 -18.83 -6.23 1.61
N GLY A 379 -19.39 -5.41 0.73
CA GLY A 379 -20.48 -5.83 -0.16
C GLY A 379 -20.09 -6.97 -1.10
N LEU A 380 -18.90 -6.91 -1.70
CA LEU A 380 -18.39 -7.98 -2.58
C LEU A 380 -18.13 -9.29 -1.83
N LEU A 381 -17.56 -9.23 -0.62
CA LEU A 381 -17.34 -10.39 0.22
C LEU A 381 -18.67 -11.01 0.67
N TYR A 382 -19.66 -10.18 1.01
CA TYR A 382 -21.01 -10.64 1.33
C TYR A 382 -21.67 -11.36 0.15
N LEU A 383 -21.60 -10.78 -1.06
CA LEU A 383 -22.12 -11.41 -2.27
C LEU A 383 -21.39 -12.71 -2.63
N ALA A 384 -20.06 -12.76 -2.46
CA ALA A 384 -19.28 -13.97 -2.69
C ALA A 384 -19.66 -15.09 -1.70
N GLY A 385 -19.91 -14.74 -0.44
CA GLY A 385 -20.42 -15.67 0.58
C GLY A 385 -21.81 -16.22 0.24
N LEU A 386 -22.72 -15.38 -0.25
CA LEU A 386 -24.04 -15.81 -0.71
C LEU A 386 -23.96 -16.77 -1.91
N GLY A 387 -23.06 -16.52 -2.86
CA GLY A 387 -22.98 -17.30 -4.11
C GLY A 387 -22.22 -18.62 -4.00
N ILE A 388 -21.22 -18.71 -3.12
CA ILE A 388 -20.33 -19.88 -3.02
C ILE A 388 -20.62 -20.74 -1.77
N GLY A 389 -21.29 -20.17 -0.76
CA GLY A 389 -21.52 -20.79 0.54
C GLY A 389 -20.68 -20.13 1.64
N GLY A 390 -21.11 -20.35 2.89
CA GLY A 390 -20.41 -19.85 4.07
C GLY A 390 -19.07 -20.55 4.28
N GLY A 391 -18.01 -19.79 4.56
CA GLY A 391 -16.68 -20.32 4.84
C GLY A 391 -15.61 -19.24 4.77
N GLY A 392 -14.63 -19.31 5.69
CA GLY A 392 -13.54 -18.35 5.79
C GLY A 392 -13.93 -17.02 6.43
N SER A 393 -12.93 -16.27 6.89
CA SER A 393 -13.11 -15.01 7.61
C SER A 393 -13.33 -13.84 6.66
N ALA A 394 -14.58 -13.41 6.47
CA ALA A 394 -14.89 -12.19 5.72
C ALA A 394 -14.20 -10.95 6.32
N VAL A 395 -14.07 -10.90 7.65
CA VAL A 395 -13.36 -9.82 8.37
C VAL A 395 -11.86 -9.86 8.07
N GLY A 396 -11.25 -11.05 8.09
CA GLY A 396 -9.85 -11.25 7.72
C GLY A 396 -9.56 -10.84 6.27
N ALA A 397 -10.42 -11.24 5.34
CA ALA A 397 -10.31 -10.84 3.94
C ALA A 397 -10.52 -9.34 3.72
N ALA A 398 -11.45 -8.71 4.44
CA ALA A 398 -11.63 -7.27 4.40
C ALA A 398 -10.37 -6.53 4.88
N ALA A 399 -9.79 -6.97 6.00
CA ALA A 399 -8.54 -6.43 6.53
C ALA A 399 -7.37 -6.61 5.56
N LEU A 400 -7.22 -7.79 4.94
CA LEU A 400 -6.21 -8.04 3.92
C LEU A 400 -6.39 -7.13 2.70
N GLY A 401 -7.62 -6.96 2.22
CA GLY A 401 -7.90 -6.08 1.08
C GLY A 401 -7.46 -4.64 1.36
N VAL A 402 -7.75 -4.11 2.55
CA VAL A 402 -7.30 -2.77 2.96
C VAL A 402 -5.78 -2.71 3.08
N LEU A 403 -5.14 -3.74 3.66
CA LEU A 403 -3.68 -3.85 3.76
C LEU A 403 -3.02 -3.79 2.38
N LEU A 404 -3.53 -4.57 1.41
CA LEU A 404 -3.02 -4.61 0.04
C LEU A 404 -3.21 -3.27 -0.68
N LEU A 405 -4.35 -2.61 -0.51
CA LEU A 405 -4.60 -1.27 -1.07
C LEU A 405 -3.59 -0.26 -0.53
N LEU A 406 -3.39 -0.20 0.79
CA LEU A 406 -2.47 0.73 1.44
C LEU A 406 -1.02 0.46 1.05
N ALA A 407 -0.60 -0.81 1.09
CA ALA A 407 0.73 -1.22 0.64
C ALA A 407 0.97 -0.81 -0.82
N ARG A 408 -0.04 -0.97 -1.70
CA ARG A 408 0.09 -0.59 -3.10
C ARG A 408 0.13 0.92 -3.29
N LEU A 409 -0.71 1.69 -2.62
CA LEU A 409 -0.68 3.17 -2.65
C LEU A 409 0.69 3.69 -2.22
N LEU A 410 1.22 3.19 -1.10
CA LEU A 410 2.57 3.54 -0.64
C LEU A 410 3.64 3.21 -1.69
N THR A 411 3.56 2.03 -2.30
CA THR A 411 4.52 1.60 -3.35
C THR A 411 4.47 2.51 -4.58
N VAL A 412 3.26 2.87 -5.05
CA VAL A 412 3.04 3.76 -6.21
C VAL A 412 3.65 5.14 -5.93
N HIS A 413 3.41 5.67 -4.72
CA HIS A 413 3.91 6.97 -4.27
C HIS A 413 5.37 6.97 -3.78
N GLY A 414 6.14 5.90 -4.03
CA GLY A 414 7.59 5.86 -3.79
C GLY A 414 8.04 5.38 -2.40
N PHE A 415 7.15 4.78 -1.62
CA PHE A 415 7.43 4.24 -0.28
C PHE A 415 7.25 2.70 -0.24
N PRO A 416 8.06 1.91 -0.98
CA PRO A 416 7.92 0.45 -1.02
C PRO A 416 8.39 -0.25 0.26
N GLU A 417 9.35 0.34 0.99
CA GLU A 417 9.87 -0.22 2.24
C GLU A 417 8.79 -0.36 3.32
N PRO A 418 8.06 0.70 3.72
CA PRO A 418 7.00 0.55 4.72
C PRO A 418 5.91 -0.43 4.26
N ALA A 419 5.54 -0.39 2.98
CA ALA A 419 4.59 -1.35 2.41
C ALA A 419 5.05 -2.80 2.60
N ALA A 420 6.31 -3.12 2.27
CA ALA A 420 6.86 -4.45 2.45
C ALA A 420 6.93 -4.86 3.93
N THR A 421 7.28 -3.93 4.83
CA THR A 421 7.32 -4.22 6.27
C THR A 421 5.95 -4.53 6.85
N GLY A 422 4.90 -3.81 6.42
CA GLY A 422 3.52 -4.09 6.85
C GLY A 422 3.04 -5.47 6.39
N LEU A 423 3.32 -5.83 5.13
CA LEU A 423 3.01 -7.16 4.60
C LEU A 423 3.79 -8.26 5.34
N ALA A 424 5.09 -8.05 5.58
CA ALA A 424 5.94 -8.98 6.32
C ALA A 424 5.45 -9.19 7.76
N ALA A 425 5.03 -8.12 8.45
CA ALA A 425 4.49 -8.19 9.79
C ALA A 425 3.21 -9.04 9.86
N ALA A 426 2.29 -8.87 8.90
CA ALA A 426 1.10 -9.70 8.81
C ALA A 426 1.46 -11.19 8.57
N CYS A 427 2.35 -11.47 7.62
CA CYS A 427 2.83 -12.83 7.35
C CYS A 427 3.47 -13.47 8.59
N ALA A 428 4.28 -12.71 9.35
CA ALA A 428 4.94 -13.20 10.55
C ALA A 428 3.93 -13.59 11.64
N VAL A 429 2.86 -12.80 11.83
CA VAL A 429 1.80 -13.12 12.81
C VAL A 429 1.00 -14.35 12.37
N GLU A 430 0.63 -14.45 11.08
CA GLU A 430 -0.08 -15.62 10.55
C GLU A 430 0.75 -16.90 10.63
N ALA A 431 2.06 -16.82 10.39
CA ALA A 431 2.98 -17.96 10.52
C ALA A 431 3.26 -18.32 11.99
N ALA A 432 3.28 -17.33 12.89
CA ALA A 432 3.50 -17.54 14.31
C ALA A 432 2.34 -18.30 14.96
N ALA A 433 1.08 -18.05 14.55
CA ALA A 433 -0.08 -18.69 15.15
C ALA A 433 0.01 -20.24 15.18
N PRO A 434 0.17 -20.96 14.04
CA PRO A 434 0.34 -22.40 14.08
C PRO A 434 1.65 -22.84 14.78
N ALA A 435 2.73 -22.05 14.66
CA ALA A 435 3.99 -22.37 15.32
C ALA A 435 3.89 -22.33 16.86
N LEU A 436 3.17 -21.36 17.41
CA LEU A 436 2.92 -21.23 18.85
C LEU A 436 2.05 -22.36 19.38
N VAL A 437 1.02 -22.78 18.62
CA VAL A 437 0.19 -23.93 18.97
C VAL A 437 1.02 -25.22 18.96
N LEU A 438 1.85 -25.43 17.94
CA LEU A 438 2.74 -26.60 17.87
C LEU A 438 3.79 -26.59 18.98
N ALA A 439 4.37 -25.43 19.30
CA ALA A 439 5.31 -25.29 20.41
C ALA A 439 4.66 -25.56 21.77
N GLY A 440 3.39 -25.19 21.95
CA GLY A 440 2.61 -25.48 23.15
C GLY A 440 2.42 -26.97 23.43
N ARG A 441 2.56 -27.84 22.42
CA ARG A 441 2.50 -29.31 22.61
C ARG A 441 3.77 -29.89 23.24
N LEU A 442 4.84 -29.11 23.37
CA LEU A 442 6.06 -29.53 24.05
C LEU A 442 5.86 -29.43 25.58
N PRO A 443 6.39 -30.40 26.36
CA PRO A 443 6.19 -30.43 27.79
C PRO A 443 6.72 -29.16 28.47
N GLY A 444 5.86 -28.44 29.17
CA GLY A 444 6.20 -27.21 29.91
C GLY A 444 6.08 -25.91 29.10
N LEU A 445 5.63 -25.96 27.85
CA LEU A 445 5.45 -24.78 26.98
C LEU A 445 3.98 -24.45 26.67
N ASP A 446 3.02 -25.06 27.35
CA ASP A 446 1.57 -24.86 27.12
C ASP A 446 1.15 -23.37 27.19
N ALA A 447 1.86 -22.56 28.00
CA ALA A 447 1.61 -21.14 28.13
C ALA A 447 1.80 -20.35 26.82
N VAL A 448 2.58 -20.88 25.87
CA VAL A 448 2.90 -20.24 24.59
C VAL A 448 1.73 -20.32 23.59
N ALA A 449 0.87 -21.33 23.69
CA ALA A 449 -0.33 -21.48 22.83
C ALA A 449 -1.53 -20.64 23.30
N ARG A 450 -1.62 -20.33 24.60
CA ARG A 450 -2.71 -19.56 25.22
C ARG A 450 -3.18 -18.30 24.46
N PRO A 451 -2.32 -17.41 23.92
CA PRO A 451 -2.80 -16.25 23.20
C PRO A 451 -3.56 -16.61 21.92
N VAL A 452 -3.13 -17.66 21.21
CA VAL A 452 -3.80 -18.16 20.01
C VAL A 452 -5.10 -18.84 20.40
N ASP A 453 -5.09 -19.69 21.44
CA ASP A 453 -6.29 -20.37 21.92
C ASP A 453 -7.36 -19.38 22.40
N ALA A 454 -6.97 -18.35 23.15
CA ALA A 454 -7.89 -17.32 23.62
C ALA A 454 -8.49 -16.51 22.46
N LEU A 455 -7.68 -16.20 21.44
CA LEU A 455 -8.12 -15.50 20.24
C LEU A 455 -9.12 -16.34 19.43
N VAL A 456 -8.80 -17.61 19.22
CA VAL A 456 -9.67 -18.55 18.49
C VAL A 456 -10.95 -18.84 19.28
N ALA A 457 -10.87 -18.96 20.61
CA ALA A 457 -12.05 -19.11 21.45
C ALA A 457 -12.99 -17.89 21.39
N ALA A 458 -12.43 -16.67 21.24
CA ALA A 458 -13.21 -15.43 21.20
C ALA A 458 -13.84 -15.14 19.83
N GLY A 459 -13.17 -15.49 18.72
CA GLY A 459 -13.58 -15.07 17.38
C GLY A 459 -13.40 -16.11 16.28
N GLY A 460 -13.15 -17.37 16.64
CA GLY A 460 -12.82 -18.45 15.71
C GLY A 460 -11.42 -18.33 15.10
N THR A 461 -11.07 -19.30 14.27
CA THR A 461 -9.80 -19.36 13.51
C THR A 461 -9.62 -18.16 12.59
N GLY A 462 -10.72 -17.57 12.12
CA GLY A 462 -10.77 -16.35 11.34
C GLY A 462 -10.34 -15.07 12.06
N ALA A 463 -10.19 -15.08 13.39
CA ALA A 463 -9.74 -13.91 14.16
C ALA A 463 -8.24 -13.63 14.00
N VAL A 464 -7.43 -14.66 13.75
CA VAL A 464 -5.97 -14.53 13.50
C VAL A 464 -5.67 -13.64 12.29
N PRO A 465 -6.16 -13.93 11.08
CA PRO A 465 -5.88 -13.08 9.91
C PRO A 465 -6.53 -11.69 10.05
N ALA A 466 -7.68 -11.58 10.73
CA ALA A 466 -8.31 -10.30 11.01
C ALA A 466 -7.44 -9.38 11.88
N LEU A 467 -6.84 -9.92 12.95
CA LEU A 467 -5.90 -9.15 13.78
C LEU A 467 -4.59 -8.88 13.06
N ALA A 468 -4.00 -9.89 12.41
CA ALA A 468 -2.72 -9.76 11.70
C ALA A 468 -2.80 -8.71 10.60
N CYS A 469 -3.75 -8.86 9.67
CA CYS A 469 -3.93 -7.93 8.57
C CYS A 469 -4.48 -6.58 9.05
N GLY A 470 -5.37 -6.56 10.04
CA GLY A 470 -5.96 -5.34 10.57
C GLY A 470 -4.95 -4.44 11.28
N ALA A 471 -4.11 -5.00 12.15
CA ALA A 471 -3.06 -4.26 12.85
C ALA A 471 -2.01 -3.73 11.86
N ALA A 472 -1.59 -4.55 10.88
CA ALA A 472 -0.70 -4.12 9.81
C ALA A 472 -1.32 -3.01 8.95
N ALA A 473 -2.61 -3.11 8.61
CA ALA A 473 -3.32 -2.10 7.85
C ALA A 473 -3.40 -0.77 8.59
N LEU A 474 -3.66 -0.77 9.91
CA LEU A 474 -3.64 0.44 10.74
C LEU A 474 -2.23 1.06 10.80
N GLY A 475 -1.18 0.25 10.91
CA GLY A 475 0.21 0.70 10.84
C GLY A 475 0.55 1.33 9.48
N LEU A 476 0.11 0.73 8.38
CA LEU A 476 0.28 1.32 7.05
C LEU A 476 -0.58 2.57 6.85
N LEU A 477 -1.77 2.63 7.43
CA LEU A 477 -2.65 3.80 7.33
C LEU A 477 -2.03 5.00 8.03
N THR A 478 -1.51 4.83 9.24
CA THR A 478 -0.77 5.90 9.94
C THR A 478 0.44 6.35 9.12
N THR A 479 1.22 5.41 8.59
CA THR A 479 2.35 5.71 7.71
C THR A 479 1.93 6.46 6.45
N ALA A 480 0.84 6.05 5.80
CA ALA A 480 0.29 6.67 4.61
C ALA A 480 -0.23 8.09 4.87
N THR A 481 -0.85 8.36 6.03
CA THR A 481 -1.29 9.71 6.37
C THR A 481 -0.13 10.71 6.50
N VAL A 482 1.05 10.24 6.90
CA VAL A 482 2.27 11.06 6.99
C VAL A 482 2.96 11.15 5.62
N ALA A 483 3.20 10.00 4.97
CA ALA A 483 3.94 9.92 3.72
C ALA A 483 3.20 10.59 2.55
N LEU A 484 1.91 10.33 2.38
CA LEU A 484 1.11 10.86 1.27
C LEU A 484 0.68 12.31 1.47
N SER A 485 0.87 12.87 2.67
CA SER A 485 0.64 14.29 2.93
C SER A 485 1.77 15.19 2.46
N ARG A 486 2.91 14.61 2.03
CA ARG A 486 4.02 15.33 1.42
C ARG A 486 3.74 15.58 -0.06
N ALA A 487 4.02 16.78 -0.55
CA ALA A 487 3.93 17.09 -1.98
C ALA A 487 4.92 16.23 -2.79
N SER A 488 6.05 15.86 -2.20
CA SER A 488 7.04 14.96 -2.80
C SER A 488 6.51 13.56 -3.15
N ALA A 489 5.40 13.13 -2.55
CA ALA A 489 4.79 11.84 -2.86
C ALA A 489 4.05 11.82 -4.21
N HIS A 490 3.78 12.98 -4.81
CA HIS A 490 2.89 13.14 -5.96
C HIS A 490 3.56 13.64 -7.24
N THR A 491 4.89 13.78 -7.26
CA THR A 491 5.63 14.18 -8.47
C THR A 491 5.88 13.05 -9.46
N ALA A 492 5.70 11.80 -9.04
CA ALA A 492 5.96 10.62 -9.87
C ALA A 492 4.69 9.85 -10.24
N ALA A 493 3.51 10.40 -9.92
CA ALA A 493 2.22 9.72 -9.95
C ALA A 493 1.33 10.17 -11.12
#